data_AF-A0A2D4TP65-F1
#
_entry.id   AF-A0A2D4TP65-F1
#
_cell.length_a   1.000
_cell.length_b   1.000
_cell.length_c   1.000
_cell.angle_alpha   90.00
_cell.angle_beta   90.00
_cell.angle_gamma   90.00
#
_symmetry.space_group_name_H-M   'P 1'
#
loop_
_entity.id
_entity.type
_entity.pdbx_description
1 polymer ?
#
loop_
_entity_poly.entity_id
_entity_poly.type
_entity_poly.pdbx_seq_one_letter_code
_entity_poly.pdbx_strand_id
1 'polypeptide(L)' 'LIKEELGREWLEPELFRFGASGLLTDIERQLEHFVTGRYSTAYRQPMG' A
#
# COMPACT_ATOMS: atom_id res chain seq x y z
N LEU A 1 -13.30 9.65 4.28
CA LEU A 1 -14.39 8.87 3.63
C LEU A 1 -14.80 7.66 4.47
N ILE A 2 -14.36 6.40 4.25
CA ILE A 2 -14.90 5.25 5.03
C ILE A 2 -14.85 5.44 6.56
N LYS A 3 -13.70 5.82 7.11
CA LYS A 3 -13.53 6.03 8.55
C LYS A 3 -14.37 7.19 9.10
N GLU A 4 -14.50 8.27 8.33
CA GLU A 4 -15.20 9.48 8.75
C GLU A 4 -16.71 9.31 8.66
N GLU A 5 -17.17 8.55 7.67
CA GLU A 5 -18.61 8.32 7.42
C GLU A 5 -19.16 7.14 8.24
N LEU A 6 -18.36 6.10 8.47
CA LEU A 6 -18.83 4.84 9.07
C LEU A 6 -18.14 4.49 10.40
N GLY A 7 -17.09 5.21 10.78
CA GLY A 7 -16.33 4.92 12.00
C GLY A 7 -15.15 3.97 11.78
N ARG A 8 -14.40 3.72 12.86
CA ARG A 8 -13.15 2.95 12.79
C ARG A 8 -13.40 1.45 12.57
N GLU A 9 -14.45 0.88 13.15
CA GLU A 9 -14.70 -0.57 13.06
C GLU A 9 -14.86 -1.07 11.62
N TRP A 10 -15.28 -0.19 10.71
CA TRP A 10 -15.41 -0.50 9.29
C TRP A 10 -14.08 -0.59 8.54
N LEU A 11 -12.95 -0.46 9.23
CA LEU A 11 -11.62 -0.74 8.68
C LEU A 11 -11.10 -2.12 9.07
N GLU A 12 -11.83 -2.89 9.88
CA GLU A 12 -11.42 -4.24 10.27
C GLU A 12 -11.50 -5.21 9.06
N PRO A 13 -10.61 -6.20 8.96
CA PRO A 13 -10.50 -7.07 7.79
C PRO A 13 -11.75 -7.89 7.44
N GLU A 14 -12.64 -8.11 8.42
CA GLU A 14 -13.92 -8.80 8.24
C GLU A 14 -14.98 -7.91 7.59
N LEU A 15 -14.84 -6.59 7.71
CA LEU A 15 -15.79 -5.60 7.22
C LEU A 15 -15.27 -4.84 6.00
N PHE A 16 -13.96 -4.79 5.79
CA PHE A 16 -13.36 -4.10 4.66
C PHE A 16 -12.06 -4.76 4.16
N ARG A 17 -11.93 -4.88 2.83
CA ARG A 17 -10.72 -5.40 2.18
C ARG A 17 -10.41 -4.63 0.92
N PHE A 18 -9.12 -4.44 0.65
CA PHE A 18 -8.66 -3.97 -0.64
C PHE A 18 -8.50 -5.15 -1.60
N GLY A 19 -9.19 -5.10 -2.74
CA GLY A 19 -8.84 -5.94 -3.87
C GLY A 19 -7.59 -5.35 -4.53
N ALA A 20 -6.44 -6.00 -4.35
CA ALA A 20 -5.17 -5.48 -4.84
C ALA A 20 -4.51 -6.47 -5.82
N SER A 21 -4.18 -5.97 -7.02
CA SER A 21 -3.19 -6.58 -7.91
C SER A 21 -2.04 -5.58 -8.11
N GLY A 22 -2.22 -4.56 -8.96
CA GLY A 22 -1.23 -3.49 -9.16
C GLY A 22 -1.00 -2.62 -7.91
N LEU A 23 -2.05 -2.40 -7.11
CA LEU A 23 -1.95 -1.66 -5.85
C LEU A 23 -0.99 -2.30 -4.84
N LEU A 24 -0.85 -3.63 -4.87
CA LEU A 24 0.07 -4.33 -3.97
C LEU A 24 1.51 -3.98 -4.33
N THR A 25 1.87 -4.02 -5.61
CA THR A 25 3.20 -3.63 -6.10
C THR A 25 3.52 -2.16 -5.75
N ASP A 26 2.54 -1.27 -5.87
CA ASP A 26 2.74 0.14 -5.52
C ASP A 26 2.95 0.35 -4.02
N ILE A 27 2.22 -0.38 -3.16
CA ILE A 27 2.41 -0.35 -1.71
C ILE A 27 3.80 -0.86 -1.34
N GLU A 28 4.27 -1.95 -1.96
CA GLU A 28 5.62 -2.49 -1.71
C GLU A 28 6.71 -1.48 -2.05
N ARG A 29 6.60 -0.78 -3.20
CA ARG A 29 7.53 0.29 -3.58
C ARG A 29 7.53 1.45 -2.60
N GLN A 30 6.35 1.86 -2.12
CA GLN A 30 6.24 2.95 -1.15
C GLN A 30 6.82 2.55 0.21
N LEU A 31 6.61 1.32 0.66
CA LEU A 31 7.21 0.79 1.89
C LEU A 31 8.73 0.71 1.79
N GLU A 32 9.26 0.23 0.67
CA GLU A 32 10.71 0.20 0.41
C GLU A 32 11.29 1.62 0.48
N HIS A 33 10.63 2.59 -0.16
CA HIS A 33 11.05 3.99 -0.14
C HIS A 33 10.98 4.60 1.27
N PHE A 34 9.90 4.34 2.01
CA PHE A 34 9.69 4.85 3.37
C PHE A 34 10.75 4.35 4.35
N VAL A 35 11.10 3.06 4.29
CA VAL A 35 12.08 2.46 5.20
C VAL A 35 13.52 2.85 4.84
N THR A 36 13.82 3.04 3.56
CA THR A 36 15.20 3.33 3.11
C THR A 36 15.51 4.81 2.97
N GLY A 37 14.51 5.69 2.97
CA GLY A 37 14.68 7.16 2.91
C GLY A 37 15.36 7.67 1.63
N ARG A 38 15.50 6.80 0.63
CA ARG A 38 16.08 7.13 -0.68
C ARG A 38 15.04 6.77 -1.72
N TYR A 39 14.73 7.68 -2.65
CA TYR A 39 14.06 7.29 -3.89
C TYR A 39 14.87 6.12 -4.42
N SER A 40 14.21 4.98 -4.67
CA SER A 40 14.84 3.78 -5.19
C SER A 40 15.77 4.20 -6.32
N THR A 41 17.08 4.28 -6.04
CA THR A 41 18.08 4.52 -7.07
C THR A 41 17.86 3.41 -8.08
N ALA A 42 17.63 3.82 -9.33
CA ALA A 42 17.05 3.06 -10.43
C ALA A 42 17.80 1.73 -10.77
N TYR A 43 17.83 0.77 -9.85
CA TYR A 43 18.70 -0.40 -9.98
C TYR A 43 18.23 -1.67 -9.24
N ARG A 44 16.98 -1.76 -8.74
CA ARG A 44 16.57 -3.01 -8.05
C ARG A 44 15.23 -3.61 -8.40
N GLN A 45 14.65 -3.30 -9.55
CA GLN A 45 13.64 -4.18 -10.14
C GLN A 45 13.78 -4.16 -11.66
N PRO A 46 14.35 -5.21 -12.31
CA PRO A 46 14.01 -5.43 -13.70
C PRO A 46 12.51 -5.76 -13.74
N MET A 47 11.77 -5.06 -14.58
CA MET A 47 10.41 -5.47 -14.94
C MET A 47 10.50 -6.89 -15.50
N GLY A 48 9.83 -7.83 -14.85
CA GLY A 48 9.59 -9.20 -15.30
C GLY A 48 8.13 -9.50 -15.06
#